data_AF-A0A8X6VQH1-F1
#
_entry.id   AF-A0A8X6VQH1-F1
#
_cell.length_a   1.000
_cell.length_b   1.000
_cell.length_c   1.000
_cell.angle_alpha   90.00
_cell.angle_beta   90.00
_cell.angle_gamma   90.00
#
_symmetry.space_group_name_H-M   'P 1'
#
loop_
_entity.id
_entity.type
_entity.pdbx_description
1 polymer ?
#
loop_
_entity_poly.entity_id
_entity_poly.type
_entity_poly.pdbx_seq_one_letter_code
_entity_poly.pdbx_strand_id
1 'polypeptide(L)'
;MTENWVANTESLRSTGVEANVPAPCSYAIKTLQDKLIENWERWWSKSNTDLQVKCFLPKPSLDMNSRSSYVTEFLTNHDLFVSYLYRFKLITIPNCLCRYVGDTDHYAFVCPLTKDIHLVSPSQNAKKV
;
A
#
# COMPACT_ATOMS: atom_id res chain seq x y z
N MET A 1 10.26 -60.67 -17.71
CA MET A 1 9.20 -60.65 -16.67
C MET A 1 8.95 -59.19 -16.25
N THR A 2 8.68 -58.30 -17.21
CA THR A 2 8.73 -56.83 -17.04
C THR A 2 7.71 -56.08 -17.90
N GLU A 3 6.67 -56.73 -18.42
CA GLU A 3 5.73 -56.09 -19.37
C GLU A 3 4.38 -55.68 -18.76
N ASN A 4 4.13 -55.97 -17.46
CA ASN A 4 2.83 -55.70 -16.83
C ASN A 4 2.66 -54.30 -16.22
N TRP A 5 3.68 -53.43 -16.25
CA TRP A 5 3.57 -52.08 -15.68
C TRP A 5 3.08 -51.03 -16.67
N VAL A 6 3.32 -51.20 -17.98
CA VAL A 6 2.95 -50.22 -19.01
C VAL A 6 1.49 -50.39 -19.45
N ALA A 7 0.98 -51.63 -19.50
CA ALA A 7 -0.41 -51.91 -19.89
C ALA A 7 -1.45 -51.38 -18.88
N ASN A 8 -1.07 -51.18 -17.62
CA ASN A 8 -1.99 -50.71 -16.57
C ASN A 8 -2.14 -49.18 -16.56
N THR A 9 -1.26 -48.43 -17.23
CA THR A 9 -1.35 -46.96 -17.30
C THR A 9 -2.28 -46.45 -18.42
N GLU A 10 -2.51 -47.25 -19.47
CA GLU A 10 -3.47 -46.91 -20.53
C GLU A 10 -4.92 -47.20 -20.13
N SER A 11 -5.16 -48.20 -19.28
CA SER A 11 -6.50 -48.55 -18.81
C SER A 11 -7.12 -47.48 -17.88
N LEU A 12 -6.31 -46.73 -17.13
CA LEU A 12 -6.77 -45.67 -16.24
C LEU A 12 -7.10 -44.34 -16.93
N ARG A 13 -6.79 -44.21 -18.24
CA ARG A 13 -7.05 -42.97 -19.00
C ARG A 13 -8.43 -42.92 -19.62
N SER A 14 -9.20 -44.02 -19.60
CA SER A 14 -10.52 -44.13 -20.24
C SER A 14 -11.70 -43.85 -19.32
N THR A 15 -11.50 -43.76 -18.01
CA THR A 15 -12.51 -43.27 -17.07
C THR A 15 -12.17 -41.82 -16.75
N GLY A 16 -12.51 -40.94 -17.69
CA GLY A 16 -12.53 -39.49 -17.46
C GLY A 16 -13.60 -39.14 -16.44
N VAL A 17 -13.35 -39.45 -15.18
CA VAL A 17 -14.02 -38.77 -14.08
C VAL A 17 -13.49 -37.35 -14.15
N GLU A 18 -14.32 -36.41 -14.62
CA GLU A 18 -14.08 -34.99 -14.42
C GLU A 18 -13.98 -34.76 -12.92
N ALA A 19 -12.76 -34.87 -12.40
CA ALA A 19 -12.48 -34.56 -11.02
C ALA A 19 -12.71 -33.05 -10.89
N ASN A 20 -13.81 -32.68 -10.25
CA ASN A 20 -14.06 -31.32 -9.79
C ASN A 20 -13.04 -31.02 -8.70
N VAL A 21 -11.82 -30.66 -9.12
CA VAL A 21 -10.75 -30.26 -8.21
C VAL A 21 -11.14 -28.91 -7.63
N PRO A 22 -11.39 -28.81 -6.32
CA PRO A 22 -11.73 -27.54 -5.71
C PRO A 22 -10.59 -26.56 -5.95
N ALA A 23 -10.93 -25.31 -6.29
CA ALA A 23 -9.92 -24.28 -6.47
C ALA A 23 -9.07 -24.17 -5.19
N PRO A 24 -7.73 -24.09 -5.31
CA PRO A 24 -6.85 -23.92 -4.16
C PRO A 24 -7.25 -22.68 -3.35
N CYS A 25 -7.08 -22.71 -2.03
CA CYS A 25 -7.38 -21.55 -1.17
C CYS A 25 -6.63 -20.28 -1.62
N SER A 26 -5.42 -20.42 -2.16
CA SER A 26 -4.65 -19.31 -2.73
C SER A 26 -5.37 -18.62 -3.90
N TYR A 27 -6.08 -19.37 -4.74
CA TYR A 27 -6.89 -18.83 -5.83
C TYR A 27 -8.07 -18.02 -5.28
N ALA A 28 -8.75 -18.52 -4.25
CA ALA A 28 -9.85 -17.81 -3.61
C ALA A 28 -9.38 -16.51 -2.94
N ILE A 29 -8.26 -16.56 -2.21
CA ILE A 29 -7.65 -15.38 -1.56
C ILE A 29 -7.27 -14.34 -2.62
N LYS A 30 -6.58 -14.74 -3.68
CA LYS A 30 -6.21 -13.82 -4.77
C LYS A 30 -7.43 -13.18 -5.41
N THR A 31 -8.46 -13.97 -5.71
CA THR A 31 -9.71 -13.46 -6.30
C THR A 31 -10.39 -12.42 -5.40
N LEU A 32 -10.37 -12.62 -4.08
CA LEU A 32 -10.91 -11.66 -3.12
C LEU A 32 -10.06 -10.39 -3.04
N GLN A 33 -8.74 -10.52 -3.04
CA GLN A 33 -7.80 -9.41 -3.05
C GLN A 33 -7.98 -8.53 -4.30
N ASP A 34 -8.08 -9.15 -5.48
CA ASP A 34 -8.27 -8.46 -6.75
C ASP A 34 -9.59 -7.64 -6.74
N LYS A 35 -10.69 -8.25 -6.28
CA LYS A 35 -11.98 -7.56 -6.12
C LYS A 35 -11.93 -6.40 -5.12
N LEU A 36 -11.16 -6.57 -4.04
CA LEU A 36 -11.02 -5.54 -3.03
C LEU A 36 -10.23 -4.34 -3.57
N ILE A 37 -9.14 -4.59 -4.29
CA ILE A 37 -8.36 -3.53 -4.96
C ILE A 37 -9.21 -2.82 -6.00
N GLU A 38 -9.92 -3.53 -6.88
CA GLU A 38 -10.79 -2.91 -7.89
C GLU A 38 -11.85 -1.98 -7.28
N ASN A 39 -12.51 -2.44 -6.22
CA ASN A 39 -13.50 -1.63 -5.53
C ASN A 39 -12.83 -0.42 -4.87
N TRP A 40 -11.69 -0.61 -4.20
CA TRP A 40 -10.95 0.49 -3.59
C TRP A 40 -10.50 1.52 -4.63
N GLU A 41 -9.93 1.11 -5.77
CA GLU A 41 -9.57 2.00 -6.88
C GLU A 41 -10.76 2.82 -7.39
N ARG A 42 -11.94 2.18 -7.50
CA ARG A 42 -13.17 2.87 -7.93
C ARG A 42 -13.62 3.93 -6.94
N TRP A 43 -13.50 3.68 -5.63
CA TRP A 43 -13.80 4.68 -4.60
C TRP A 43 -12.72 5.75 -4.53
N TRP A 44 -11.45 5.34 -4.62
CA TRP A 44 -10.27 6.20 -4.58
C TRP A 44 -10.33 7.24 -5.69
N SER A 45 -10.57 6.82 -6.94
CA SER A 45 -10.70 7.73 -8.09
C SER A 45 -11.82 8.76 -7.94
N LYS A 46 -12.92 8.42 -7.26
CA LYS A 46 -14.09 9.31 -7.06
C LYS A 46 -13.96 10.26 -5.87
N SER A 47 -13.10 9.98 -4.89
CA SER A 47 -12.94 10.84 -3.70
C SER A 47 -12.26 12.16 -4.07
N ASN A 48 -12.80 13.30 -3.64
CA ASN A 48 -12.15 14.62 -3.78
C ASN A 48 -11.46 15.09 -2.50
N THR A 49 -11.60 14.34 -1.40
CA THR A 49 -11.27 14.79 -0.05
C THR A 49 -9.77 14.68 0.26
N ASP A 50 -9.07 13.79 -0.43
CA ASP A 50 -7.72 13.34 -0.03
C ASP A 50 -6.67 13.57 -1.13
N LEU A 51 -6.67 14.77 -1.74
CA LEU A 51 -5.70 15.17 -2.78
C LEU A 51 -4.25 14.94 -2.34
N GLN A 52 -3.91 15.27 -1.09
CA GLN A 52 -2.57 15.09 -0.55
C GLN A 52 -2.19 13.61 -0.45
N VAL A 53 -3.09 12.76 0.07
CA VAL A 53 -2.85 11.30 0.16
C VAL A 53 -2.71 10.68 -1.23
N LYS A 54 -3.53 11.11 -2.19
CA LYS A 54 -3.43 10.67 -3.60
C LYS A 54 -2.11 11.03 -4.26
N CYS A 55 -1.48 12.14 -3.87
CA CYS A 55 -0.18 12.53 -4.37
C CYS A 55 0.94 11.58 -3.90
N PHE A 56 0.81 10.98 -2.70
CA PHE A 56 1.72 9.97 -2.18
C PHE A 56 1.37 8.55 -2.61
N LEU A 57 0.07 8.27 -2.73
CA LEU A 57 -0.52 6.98 -3.06
C LEU A 57 -1.45 7.14 -4.27
N PRO A 58 -0.87 7.27 -5.48
CA PRO A 58 -1.65 7.48 -6.69
C PRO A 58 -2.55 6.29 -7.01
N LYS A 59 -2.15 5.09 -6.58
CA LYS A 59 -2.91 3.86 -6.75
C LYS A 59 -2.96 3.09 -5.42
N PRO A 60 -4.15 2.66 -4.97
CA PRO A 60 -4.24 1.79 -3.82
C PRO A 60 -3.61 0.43 -4.12
N SER A 61 -2.90 -0.12 -3.14
CA SER A 61 -2.31 -1.44 -3.23
C SER A 61 -2.40 -2.14 -1.88
N LEU A 62 -2.52 -3.47 -1.90
CA LEU A 62 -2.42 -4.29 -0.69
C LEU A 62 -0.97 -4.41 -0.20
N ASP A 63 -0.02 -4.21 -1.11
CA ASP A 63 1.41 -4.05 -0.83
C ASP A 63 1.76 -2.63 -0.37
N MET A 64 0.77 -1.81 0.02
CA MET A 64 1.06 -0.62 0.80
C MET A 64 1.90 -1.09 1.98
N ASN A 65 3.20 -0.77 1.93
CA ASN A 65 4.13 -1.06 2.99
C ASN A 65 3.69 -0.27 4.22
N SER A 66 2.73 -0.84 4.95
CA SER A 66 2.35 -0.52 6.32
C SER A 66 3.54 -0.58 7.27
N ARG A 67 4.71 -1.00 6.77
CA ARG A 67 6.01 -0.99 7.46
C ARG A 67 6.66 0.38 7.58
N SER A 68 6.33 1.37 6.73
CA SER A 68 6.80 2.73 7.00
C SER A 68 5.79 3.38 7.93
N SER A 69 5.98 3.23 9.24
CA SER A 69 5.20 3.94 10.26
C SER A 69 5.13 5.43 9.94
N TYR A 70 6.23 5.98 9.39
CA TYR A 70 6.34 7.36 8.92
C TYR A 70 5.31 7.72 7.84
N VAL A 71 5.06 6.87 6.84
CA VAL A 71 4.05 7.16 5.82
C VAL A 71 2.66 7.20 6.45
N THR A 72 2.32 6.26 7.32
CA THR A 72 1.02 6.26 8.01
C THR A 72 0.87 7.46 8.95
N GLU A 73 1.93 7.83 9.68
CA GLU A 73 2.00 9.06 10.49
C GLU A 73 1.75 10.32 9.70
N PHE A 74 2.50 10.49 8.60
CA PHE A 74 2.42 11.66 7.74
C PHE A 74 1.00 11.78 7.16
N LEU A 75 0.47 10.68 6.63
CA LEU A 75 -0.85 10.68 5.98
C LEU A 75 -2.00 10.92 6.95
N THR A 76 -1.89 10.42 8.18
CA THR A 76 -2.93 10.63 9.20
C THR A 76 -2.80 11.99 9.89
N ASN A 77 -1.67 12.68 9.69
CA ASN A 77 -1.32 13.94 10.36
C ASN A 77 -1.55 13.86 11.88
N HIS A 78 -1.34 12.67 12.43
CA HIS A 78 -1.80 12.31 13.76
C HIS A 78 -0.66 12.07 14.74
N ASP A 79 0.57 12.13 14.24
CA ASP A 79 1.74 12.02 15.09
C ASP A 79 2.14 13.36 15.72
N LEU A 80 3.17 13.34 16.57
CA LEU A 80 3.68 14.45 17.37
C LEU A 80 4.33 15.57 16.53
N PHE A 81 3.75 15.94 15.40
CA PHE A 81 4.14 17.12 14.66
C PHE A 81 3.89 18.36 15.52
N VAL A 82 4.94 19.18 15.64
CA VAL A 82 4.93 20.40 16.45
C VAL A 82 3.78 21.32 16.02
N SER A 83 3.48 21.43 14.72
CA SER A 83 2.34 22.21 14.23
C SER A 83 0.98 21.67 14.70
N TYR A 84 0.83 20.34 14.79
CA TYR A 84 -0.38 19.69 15.29
C TYR A 84 -0.56 19.96 16.78
N LEU A 85 0.50 19.77 17.57
CA LEU A 85 0.50 20.05 19.01
C LEU A 85 0.19 21.53 19.29
N TYR A 86 0.73 22.44 18.47
CA TYR A 86 0.44 23.86 18.54
C TYR A 86 -1.04 24.18 18.26
N ARG A 87 -1.66 23.54 17.26
CA ARG A 87 -3.10 23.69 16.95
C ARG A 87 -3.98 23.33 18.15
N PHE A 88 -3.61 22.29 18.89
CA PHE A 88 -4.31 21.88 20.12
C PHE A 88 -3.85 22.61 21.38
N LYS A 89 -2.99 23.63 21.23
CA LYS A 89 -2.45 24.44 22.34
C LYS A 89 -1.72 23.62 23.41
N LEU A 90 -1.19 22.46 23.02
CA LEU A 90 -0.36 21.62 23.91
C LEU A 90 1.06 22.17 24.04
N ILE A 91 1.50 22.96 23.04
CA ILE A 91 2.77 23.69 23.03
C ILE A 91 2.56 25.11 22.49
N THR A 92 3.53 25.99 22.71
CA THR A 92 3.45 27.42 22.37
C THR A 92 4.23 27.82 21.12
N ILE A 93 5.11 26.95 20.62
CA ILE A 93 5.99 27.25 19.49
C ILE A 93 5.74 26.19 18.39
N PRO A 94 5.34 26.58 17.17
CA PRO A 94 5.03 25.64 16.09
C PRO A 94 6.27 25.16 15.31
N ASN A 95 7.47 25.55 15.72
CA ASN A 95 8.71 25.33 14.96
C ASN A 95 9.36 23.98 15.27
N CYS A 96 9.80 23.30 14.22
CA CYS A 96 10.73 22.18 14.30
C CYS A 96 12.06 22.63 14.93
N LEU A 97 12.84 21.66 15.45
CA LEU A 97 14.21 21.88 15.95
C LEU A 97 15.15 22.49 14.90
N CYS A 98 14.87 22.29 13.61
CA CYS A 98 15.59 22.95 12.52
C CYS A 98 15.16 24.42 12.26
N ARG A 99 14.27 24.96 13.10
CA ARG A 99 13.75 26.34 13.13
C ARG A 99 12.69 26.71 12.09
N TYR A 100 12.32 25.80 11.19
CA TYR A 100 11.19 25.98 10.28
C TYR A 100 9.87 25.54 10.93
N VAL A 101 8.73 25.88 10.31
CA VAL A 101 7.40 25.40 10.78
C VAL A 101 7.39 23.87 10.74
N GLY A 102 7.08 23.23 11.87
CA GLY A 102 7.10 21.78 12.02
C GLY A 102 5.78 21.15 11.55
N ASP A 103 5.38 21.42 10.30
CA ASP A 103 4.24 20.77 9.67
C ASP A 103 4.61 19.48 8.95
N THR A 104 3.59 18.72 8.57
CA THR A 104 3.71 17.41 7.93
C THR A 104 4.57 17.47 6.68
N ASP A 105 4.37 18.47 5.82
CA ASP A 105 5.11 18.64 4.57
C ASP A 105 6.59 18.93 4.83
N HIS A 106 6.89 19.77 5.82
CA HIS A 106 8.26 20.05 6.24
C HIS A 106 8.98 18.77 6.63
N TYR A 107 8.40 17.95 7.50
CA TYR A 107 9.01 16.69 7.93
C TYR A 107 9.07 15.63 6.81
N ALA A 108 8.08 15.60 5.92
CA ALA A 108 8.02 14.63 4.83
C ALA A 108 9.04 14.93 3.71
N PHE A 109 9.38 16.20 3.46
CA PHE A 109 10.10 16.58 2.24
C PHE A 109 11.35 17.46 2.43
N VAL A 110 11.47 18.17 3.55
CA VAL A 110 12.43 19.28 3.67
C VAL A 110 13.34 19.16 4.89
N CYS A 111 12.83 18.63 5.99
CA CYS A 111 13.49 18.70 7.29
C CYS A 111 14.82 17.94 7.27
N PRO A 112 15.95 18.58 7.61
CA PRO A 112 17.25 17.91 7.62
C PRO A 112 17.33 16.79 8.67
N LEU A 113 16.45 16.81 9.68
CA LEU A 113 16.41 15.81 10.75
C LEU A 113 15.71 14.50 10.35
N THR A 114 14.93 14.51 9.27
CA THR A 114 14.20 13.35 8.75
C THR A 114 14.65 12.96 7.34
N LYS A 115 15.87 13.38 6.96
CA LYS A 115 16.39 13.25 5.59
C LYS A 115 16.45 11.80 5.10
N ASP A 116 16.67 10.87 6.00
CA ASP A 116 16.70 9.42 5.76
C ASP A 116 15.33 8.82 5.41
N ILE A 117 14.25 9.50 5.80
CA ILE A 117 12.86 9.05 5.61
C ILE A 117 12.03 10.00 4.73
N HIS A 118 12.68 10.92 4.02
CA HIS A 118 11.99 11.83 3.11
C HIS A 118 11.20 11.06 2.06
N LEU A 119 9.94 11.46 1.89
CA LEU A 119 9.08 10.98 0.84
C LEU A 119 9.48 11.65 -0.48
N VAL A 120 9.24 10.96 -1.59
CA VAL A 120 9.42 11.56 -2.91
C VAL A 120 8.34 12.61 -3.10
N SER A 121 8.75 13.86 -3.31
CA SER A 121 7.81 14.94 -3.53
C SER A 121 6.96 14.66 -4.79
N PRO A 122 5.63 14.83 -4.72
CA PRO A 122 4.74 14.69 -5.87
C PRO A 122 5.15 15.59 -7.04
N SER A 123 5.73 16.77 -6.76
CA SER A 123 6.19 17.72 -7.78
C SER A 123 7.48 17.28 -8.51
N GLN A 124 8.23 16.35 -7.93
CA GLN A 124 9.39 15.73 -8.59
C GLN A 124 8.97 14.58 -9.52
N ASN A 125 7.86 13.92 -9.25
CA ASN A 125 7.30 12.87 -10.11
C ASN A 125 6.63 13.40 -11.38
N ALA A 126 6.13 14.65 -11.37
CA ALA A 126 5.55 15.30 -12.54
C ALA A 126 6.55 15.60 -13.68
N LYS A 127 7.86 15.44 -13.45
CA LYS A 127 8.92 15.67 -14.45
C LYS A 127 9.37 14.41 -15.20
N LYS A 128 8.68 13.27 -15.02
CA LYS A 128 9.00 11.99 -15.68
C LYS A 128 7.91 11.49 -16.65
N VAL A 129 7.06 12.38 -17.15
CA VAL A 129 6.11 12.08 -18.24
C VAL A 129 6.56 12.81 -19.50
#